data_AF-A0A661GC22-F1
#
_entry.id   AF-A0A661GC22-F1
#
_cell.length_a   1.000
_cell.length_b   1.000
_cell.length_c   1.000
_cell.angle_alpha   90.00
_cell.angle_beta   90.00
_cell.angle_gamma   90.00
#
_symmetry.space_group_name_H-M   'P 1'
#
loop_
_entity.id
_entity.type
_entity.pdbx_description
1 polymer ?
#
loop_
_entity_poly.entity_id
_entity_poly.type
_entity_poly.pdbx_seq_one_letter_code
_entity_poly.pdbx_strand_id
1 'polypeptide(L)'
;GEAQGLMAELQQRGIDSFVVGTGEYRNAVSLGFFHGRRAAENLEARIRGQGYDPRMVLRYRQETQFWLDLDEAASERFSDVQWDGLAEAYPMLGRYVRDCG
;
A
#
# COMPACT_ATOMS: atom_id res chain seq x y z
N GLY A 1 1.60 27.95 -11.04
CA GLY A 1 2.01 27.06 -12.15
C GLY A 1 0.83 26.22 -12.60
N GLU A 2 0.87 25.67 -13.80
CA GLU A 2 -0.25 24.91 -14.42
C GLU A 2 -0.83 23.83 -13.49
N ALA A 3 0.03 23.04 -12.85
CA ALA A 3 -0.37 22.00 -11.90
C ALA A 3 -1.13 22.54 -10.67
N GLN A 4 -0.79 23.74 -10.19
CA GLN A 4 -1.50 24.37 -9.07
C GLN A 4 -2.89 24.86 -9.48
N GLY A 5 -3.03 25.33 -10.72
CA GLY A 5 -4.32 25.74 -11.28
C GLY A 5 -5.25 24.53 -11.43
N LEU A 6 -4.74 23.44 -12.02
CA LEU A 6 -5.50 22.19 -12.15
C LEU A 6 -5.87 21.59 -10.79
N MET A 7 -4.93 21.59 -9.83
CA MET A 7 -5.22 21.15 -8.45
C MET A 7 -6.36 21.97 -7.82
N ALA A 8 -6.32 23.31 -7.93
CA ALA A 8 -7.36 24.16 -7.37
C ALA A 8 -8.73 23.89 -8.02
N GLU A 9 -8.77 23.69 -9.34
CA GLU A 9 -9.98 23.32 -10.06
C GLU A 9 -10.55 21.96 -9.60
N LEU A 10 -9.70 20.94 -9.44
CA LEU A 10 -10.11 19.61 -8.98
C LEU A 10 -10.63 19.65 -7.53
N GLN A 11 -9.97 20.41 -6.65
CA GLN A 11 -10.41 20.58 -5.26
C GLN A 11 -11.78 21.28 -5.18
N GLN A 12 -12.03 22.30 -6.01
CA GLN A 12 -13.35 22.95 -6.09
C GLN A 12 -14.47 21.98 -6.53
N ARG A 13 -14.11 20.94 -7.29
CA ARG A 13 -15.03 19.86 -7.71
C ARG A 13 -15.13 18.72 -6.69
N GLY A 14 -14.55 18.87 -5.49
CA GLY A 14 -14.57 17.86 -4.43
C GLY A 14 -13.66 16.65 -4.70
N ILE A 15 -12.60 16.85 -5.48
CA ILE A 15 -11.58 15.83 -5.75
C ILE A 15 -10.35 16.18 -4.94
N ASP A 16 -10.03 15.32 -3.97
CA ASP A 16 -8.77 15.44 -3.24
C ASP A 16 -7.59 15.33 -4.19
N SER A 17 -6.68 16.30 -4.14
CA SER A 17 -5.55 16.38 -5.07
C SER A 17 -4.41 17.22 -4.52
N PHE A 18 -3.18 16.90 -4.93
CA PHE A 18 -1.96 17.60 -4.53
C PHE A 18 -0.90 17.57 -5.63
N VAL A 19 -0.01 18.57 -5.64
CA VAL A 19 1.12 18.62 -6.58
C VAL A 19 2.27 17.77 -6.06
N VAL A 20 2.78 16.86 -6.90
CA VAL A 20 3.94 16.02 -6.57
C VAL A 20 5.21 16.86 -6.55
N GLY A 21 5.91 16.88 -5.42
CA GLY A 21 7.09 17.73 -5.22
C GLY A 21 8.41 17.17 -5.76
N THR A 22 8.54 15.85 -5.91
CA THR A 22 9.81 15.17 -6.20
C THR A 22 9.63 13.92 -7.07
N GLY A 23 10.75 13.38 -7.57
CA GLY A 23 10.78 12.14 -8.35
C GLY A 23 10.29 12.29 -9.79
N GLU A 24 10.02 11.15 -10.42
CA GLU A 24 9.62 11.02 -11.83
C GLU A 24 8.35 11.81 -12.19
N TYR A 25 7.43 11.97 -11.24
CA TYR A 25 6.14 12.64 -11.44
C TYR A 25 6.13 14.06 -10.88
N ARG A 26 7.30 14.69 -10.66
CA ARG A 26 7.37 16.06 -10.16
C ARG A 26 6.54 17.01 -11.05
N ASN A 27 5.78 17.90 -10.41
CA ASN A 27 4.81 18.81 -11.03
C ASN A 27 3.57 18.14 -11.62
N ALA A 28 3.36 16.83 -11.44
CA ALA A 28 2.06 16.21 -11.72
C ALA A 28 1.06 16.50 -10.60
N VAL A 29 -0.24 16.45 -10.92
CA VAL A 29 -1.32 16.45 -9.91
C VAL A 29 -1.65 15.01 -9.56
N SER A 30 -1.38 14.63 -8.31
CA SER A 30 -1.81 13.36 -7.74
C SER A 30 -3.27 13.45 -7.31
N LEU A 31 -4.03 12.36 -7.54
CA LEU A 31 -5.43 12.21 -7.13
C LEU A 31 -5.59 11.26 -5.92
N GLY A 32 -4.49 10.93 -5.25
CA GLY A 32 -4.46 10.09 -4.05
C GLY A 32 -3.71 8.76 -4.21
N PHE A 33 -3.48 8.08 -3.09
CA PHE A 33 -2.94 6.72 -3.01
C PHE A 33 -4.04 5.76 -2.55
N PHE A 34 -4.16 4.62 -3.24
CA PHE A 34 -5.20 3.64 -2.98
C PHE A 34 -4.58 2.29 -2.64
N HIS A 35 -4.97 1.71 -1.50
CA HIS A 35 -4.56 0.35 -1.10
C HIS A 35 -5.28 -0.74 -1.90
N GLY A 36 -6.44 -0.44 -2.49
CA GLY A 36 -7.24 -1.38 -3.26
C GLY A 36 -7.49 -0.89 -4.69
N ARG A 37 -7.27 -1.76 -5.67
CA ARG A 37 -7.46 -1.46 -7.11
C ARG A 37 -8.85 -0.88 -7.42
N ARG A 38 -9.92 -1.45 -6.86
CA ARG A 38 -11.30 -1.02 -7.11
C ARG A 38 -11.55 0.45 -6.74
N ALA A 39 -10.93 0.94 -5.66
CA ALA A 39 -11.10 2.34 -5.25
C ALA A 39 -10.42 3.30 -6.26
N ALA A 40 -9.23 2.92 -6.76
CA ALA A 40 -8.54 3.68 -7.80
C ALA A 40 -9.33 3.69 -9.12
N GLU A 41 -9.85 2.53 -9.55
CA GLU A 41 -10.65 2.40 -10.78
C GLU A 41 -11.94 3.24 -10.72
N ASN A 42 -12.63 3.26 -9.58
CA ASN A 42 -13.83 4.08 -9.40
C ASN A 42 -13.52 5.58 -9.52
N LEU A 43 -12.41 6.04 -8.94
CA LEU A 43 -12.00 7.43 -9.08
C LEU A 43 -11.59 7.73 -10.53
N GLU A 44 -10.82 6.84 -11.16
CA GLU A 44 -10.40 6.98 -12.56
C GLU A 44 -11.60 7.15 -13.50
N ALA A 45 -12.62 6.30 -13.35
CA ALA A 45 -13.87 6.40 -14.12
C ALA A 45 -14.61 7.72 -13.87
N ARG A 46 -14.72 8.16 -12.61
CA ARG A 46 -15.34 9.44 -12.25
C ARG A 46 -14.62 10.62 -12.91
N ILE A 47 -13.30 10.63 -12.86
CA ILE A 47 -12.45 11.71 -13.39
C ILE A 47 -12.46 11.72 -14.92
N ARG A 48 -12.42 10.54 -15.54
CA ARG A 48 -12.59 10.40 -16.99
C ARG A 48 -13.95 10.92 -17.46
N GLY A 49 -15.02 10.65 -16.71
CA GLY A 49 -16.35 11.20 -16.96
C GLY A 49 -16.44 12.74 -16.88
N GLN A 50 -15.46 13.40 -16.24
CA GLN A 50 -15.37 14.86 -16.17
C GLN A 50 -14.48 15.48 -17.27
N GLY A 51 -13.99 14.67 -18.22
CA GLY A 51 -13.20 15.12 -19.37
C GLY A 51 -11.69 15.13 -19.17
N TYR A 52 -11.19 14.55 -18.08
CA TYR A 52 -9.74 14.39 -17.85
C TYR A 52 -9.26 13.01 -18.31
N ASP A 53 -7.96 12.87 -18.57
CA ASP A 53 -7.32 11.57 -18.88
C ASP A 53 -6.35 11.14 -17.75
N PRO A 54 -6.87 10.63 -16.62
CA PRO A 54 -6.05 10.22 -15.49
C PRO A 54 -5.23 8.97 -15.81
N ARG A 55 -4.01 8.90 -15.27
CA ARG A 55 -3.15 7.72 -15.37
C ARG A 55 -3.03 7.03 -14.01
N MET A 56 -3.36 5.76 -13.95
CA MET A 56 -3.12 4.92 -12.77
C MET A 56 -1.72 4.31 -12.85
N VAL A 57 -0.94 4.43 -11.78
CA VAL A 57 0.38 3.80 -11.70
C VAL A 57 0.46 2.93 -10.46
N LEU A 58 0.75 1.64 -10.65
CA LEU A 58 0.97 0.72 -9.53
C LEU A 58 2.26 1.07 -8.80
N ARG A 59 2.16 1.15 -7.47
CA ARG A 59 3.30 1.34 -6.57
C ARG A 59 3.34 0.15 -5.62
N TYR A 60 4.41 -0.62 -5.69
CA TYR A 60 4.69 -1.63 -4.68
C TYR A 60 5.38 -0.92 -3.52
N ARG A 61 4.79 -0.98 -2.33
CA ARG A 61 5.49 -0.63 -1.11
C ARG A 61 6.43 -1.79 -0.80
N GLN A 62 7.74 -1.54 -0.80
CA GLN A 62 8.68 -2.48 -0.25
C GLN A 62 8.58 -2.37 1.27
N GLU A 63 7.93 -3.34 1.90
CA GLU A 63 7.92 -3.52 3.35
C GLU A 63 9.10 -4.45 3.69
N THR A 64 10.03 -4.00 4.51
CA THR A 64 11.07 -4.88 5.05
C THR A 64 10.43 -5.78 6.09
N GLN A 65 10.39 -7.08 5.82
CA GLN A 65 9.96 -8.10 6.78
C GLN A 65 11.18 -8.84 7.30
N PHE A 66 11.18 -9.13 8.60
CA PHE A 66 12.18 -9.98 9.24
C PHE A 66 11.54 -11.32 9.57
N TRP A 67 12.24 -12.40 9.25
CA TRP A 67 11.85 -13.76 9.63
C TRP A 67 12.98 -14.41 10.43
N LEU A 68 12.59 -15.24 11.39
CA LEU A 68 13.50 -16.21 12.01
C LEU A 68 13.26 -17.54 11.31
N ASP A 69 14.32 -18.07 10.72
CA ASP A 69 14.31 -19.41 10.14
C ASP A 69 14.73 -20.40 11.22
N LEU A 70 13.81 -21.29 11.60
CA LEU A 70 14.05 -22.34 12.59
C LEU A 70 14.03 -23.68 11.88
N ASP A 71 15.07 -24.49 12.10
CA ASP A 71 15.03 -25.90 11.72
C ASP A 71 14.07 -26.67 12.64
N GLU A 72 13.81 -27.93 12.28
CA GLU A 72 12.88 -28.79 13.02
C GLU A 72 13.28 -28.92 14.50
N ALA A 73 14.57 -29.18 14.77
CA ALA A 73 15.09 -29.34 16.11
C ALA A 73 14.98 -28.05 16.97
N ALA A 74 15.10 -26.87 16.36
CA ALA A 74 14.93 -25.58 17.03
C ALA A 74 13.45 -25.25 17.21
N SER A 75 12.59 -25.60 16.25
CA SER A 75 11.14 -25.41 16.33
C SER A 75 10.52 -26.27 17.43
N GLU A 76 10.94 -27.53 17.56
CA GLU A 76 10.46 -28.47 18.59
C GLU A 76 10.76 -28.01 20.02
N ARG A 77 11.72 -27.09 20.23
CA ARG A 77 12.00 -26.50 21.56
C ARG A 77 10.91 -25.57 22.05
N PHE A 78 10.03 -25.14 21.16
CA PHE A 78 8.89 -24.30 21.48
C PHE A 78 7.62 -25.15 21.43
N SER A 79 7.01 -25.35 22.60
CA SER A 79 5.67 -25.94 22.67
C SER A 79 4.62 -24.99 22.09
N ASP A 80 3.46 -25.53 21.71
CA ASP A 80 2.37 -24.71 21.17
C ASP A 80 1.92 -23.61 22.14
N VAL A 81 1.92 -23.88 23.44
CA VAL A 81 1.61 -22.86 24.47
C VAL A 81 2.61 -21.70 24.45
N GLN A 82 3.89 -21.97 24.18
CA GLN A 82 4.90 -20.91 24.06
C GLN A 82 4.73 -20.13 22.76
N TRP A 83 4.34 -20.79 21.67
CA TRP A 83 3.98 -20.13 20.42
C TRP A 83 2.76 -19.23 20.58
N ASP A 84 1.72 -19.71 21.26
CA ASP A 84 0.50 -18.94 21.53
C ASP A 84 0.82 -17.71 22.39
N GLY A 85 1.64 -17.87 23.42
CA GLY A 85 2.08 -16.74 24.25
C GLY A 85 2.86 -15.68 23.45
N LEU A 86 3.70 -16.09 22.49
CA LEU A 86 4.37 -15.16 21.59
C LEU A 86 3.39 -14.47 20.64
N ALA A 87 2.41 -15.18 20.10
CA ALA A 87 1.39 -14.60 19.22
C ALA A 87 0.48 -13.60 19.96
N GLU A 88 0.14 -13.86 21.23
CA GLU A 88 -0.61 -12.93 22.07
C GLU A 88 0.21 -11.68 22.40
N ALA A 89 1.48 -11.85 22.79
CA ALA A 89 2.38 -10.74 23.10
C ALA A 89 2.73 -9.89 21.86
N TYR A 90 2.78 -10.54 20.68
CA TYR A 90 3.13 -9.90 19.41
C TYR A 90 2.08 -10.27 18.33
N PRO A 91 0.94 -9.57 18.27
CA PRO A 91 -0.15 -9.88 17.33
C PRO A 91 0.23 -9.82 15.84
N MET A 92 1.37 -9.21 15.51
CA MET A 92 1.95 -9.12 14.18
C MET A 92 2.82 -10.34 13.78
N LEU A 93 3.12 -11.23 14.74
CA LEU A 93 3.93 -12.41 14.51
C LEU A 93 3.13 -13.46 13.73
N GLY A 94 3.60 -13.82 12.54
CA GLY A 94 3.07 -14.95 11.78
C GLY A 94 3.94 -16.20 11.97
N ARG A 95 3.31 -17.35 12.25
CA ARG A 95 3.96 -18.67 12.24
C ARG A 95 3.64 -19.37 10.92
N TYR A 96 4.67 -19.76 10.18
CA TYR A 96 4.53 -20.46 8.90
C TYR A 96 5.37 -21.73 8.93
N VAL A 97 4.74 -22.89 8.77
CA VAL A 97 5.45 -24.16 8.59
C VAL A 97 5.73 -24.33 7.10
N ARG A 98 6.98 -24.62 6.76
CA ARG A 98 7.38 -24.93 5.39
C ARG A 98 7.54 -26.43 5.24
N ASP A 99 6.77 -27.02 4.33
CA ASP A 99 6.99 -28.41 3.92
C ASP A 99 8.24 -28.43 3.02
N CYS A 100 9.35 -28.89 3.60
CA CYS A 100 10.55 -29.23 2.85
C CYS A 100 10.37 -30.66 2.34
N GLY A 101 9.80 -30.80 1.14
CA GLY A 101 9.66 -32.09 0.45
C GLY A 101 10.98 -32.71 0.01
#